data_AF-A0A843IY01-F1
#
_entry.id   AF-A0A843IY01-F1
#
_cell.length_a   1.000
_cell.length_b   1.000
_cell.length_c   1.000
_cell.angle_alpha   90.00
_cell.angle_beta   90.00
_cell.angle_gamma   90.00
#
_symmetry.space_group_name_H-M   'P 1'
#
loop_
_entity.id
_entity.type
_entity.pdbx_description
1 polymer ?
#
loop_
_entity_poly.entity_id
_entity_poly.type
_entity_poly.pdbx_seq_one_letter_code
_entity_poly.pdbx_strand_id
1 'polypeptide(L)'
;TDSLIAGGTEVNFETNGSVDFSKFMKNGTIITADYKLPSSGMSSKMDMDSLSNQRGCDVLKFVAADDADLKDTERILDTLRPVCHVFISPVFGRMDPKRLVEWLKGYAFKDKMDIRIQIQLHKAVWPPDARGV
;
A
#
# COMPACT_ATOMS: atom_id res chain seq x y z
N THR A 1 15.68 -16.20 1.16
CA THR A 1 15.68 -14.90 1.85
C THR A 1 16.92 -14.70 2.69
N ASP A 2 17.24 -15.63 3.60
CA ASP A 2 18.40 -15.46 4.50
C ASP A 2 19.73 -15.30 3.77
N SER A 3 19.96 -16.04 2.68
CA SER A 3 21.17 -15.87 1.87
C SER A 3 21.28 -14.51 1.19
N LEU A 4 20.15 -13.88 0.80
CA LEU A 4 20.14 -12.54 0.21
C LEU A 4 20.49 -11.49 1.26
N ILE A 5 19.88 -11.60 2.44
CA ILE A 5 20.14 -10.71 3.58
C ILE A 5 21.60 -10.86 4.06
N ALA A 6 22.10 -12.09 4.17
CA ALA A 6 23.49 -12.36 4.52
C ALA A 6 24.48 -11.80 3.47
N GLY A 7 24.07 -11.71 2.20
CA GLY A 7 24.80 -11.03 1.13
C GLY A 7 24.69 -9.51 1.14
N GLY A 8 24.06 -8.89 2.15
CA GLY A 8 23.91 -7.44 2.28
C GLY A 8 22.79 -6.83 1.44
N THR A 9 21.87 -7.65 0.91
CA THR A 9 20.73 -7.17 0.11
C THR A 9 19.51 -6.93 1.00
N GLU A 10 18.86 -5.78 0.83
CA GLU A 10 17.53 -5.53 1.39
C GLU A 10 16.46 -6.22 0.54
N VAL A 11 15.55 -6.96 1.18
CA VAL A 11 14.53 -7.75 0.49
C VAL A 11 13.15 -7.15 0.71
N ASN A 12 12.51 -6.70 -0.36
CA ASN A 12 11.11 -6.27 -0.32
C ASN A 12 10.18 -7.45 -0.68
N PHE A 13 9.20 -7.72 0.19
CA PHE A 13 8.12 -8.65 -0.06
C PHE A 13 6.86 -7.88 -0.43
N GLU A 14 6.38 -8.08 -1.67
CA GLU A 14 5.08 -7.59 -2.08
C GLU A 14 4.01 -8.66 -1.86
N THR A 15 2.96 -8.30 -1.12
CA THR A 15 1.84 -9.19 -0.80
C THR A 15 0.50 -8.49 -0.98
N ASN A 16 -0.55 -9.27 -1.23
CA ASN A 16 -1.92 -8.76 -1.33
C ASN A 16 -2.59 -8.54 0.04
N GLY A 17 -1.87 -8.76 1.15
CA GLY A 17 -2.32 -8.52 2.52
C GLY A 17 -3.44 -9.43 3.05
N SER A 18 -3.82 -10.48 2.31
CA SER A 18 -4.94 -11.37 2.67
C SER A 18 -4.56 -12.58 3.53
N VAL A 19 -3.26 -12.77 3.79
CA VAL A 19 -2.70 -13.92 4.52
C VAL A 19 -1.60 -13.42 5.44
N ASP A 20 -1.46 -14.08 6.60
CA ASP A 20 -0.42 -13.81 7.57
C ASP A 20 0.99 -13.80 6.94
N PHE A 21 1.64 -12.65 7.04
CA PHE A 21 3.00 -12.40 6.55
C PHE A 21 4.01 -12.14 7.67
N SER A 22 3.62 -12.30 8.93
CA SER A 22 4.44 -11.99 10.10
C SER A 22 5.77 -12.73 10.13
N LYS A 23 5.81 -13.99 9.67
CA LYS A 23 7.03 -14.78 9.55
C LYS A 23 8.10 -14.20 8.62
N PHE A 24 7.73 -13.24 7.76
CA PHE A 24 8.66 -12.56 6.85
C PHE A 24 9.17 -11.22 7.40
N MET A 25 8.64 -10.74 8.53
CA MET A 25 9.03 -9.50 9.19
C MET A 25 10.31 -9.71 10.02
N LYS A 26 11.47 -9.57 9.40
CA LYS A 26 12.78 -9.71 10.04
C LYS A 26 13.74 -8.60 9.61
N ASN A 27 14.89 -8.48 10.28
CA ASN A 27 15.89 -7.49 9.90
C ASN A 27 16.36 -7.73 8.46
N GLY A 28 16.46 -6.66 7.67
CA GLY A 28 16.80 -6.74 6.24
C GLY A 28 15.62 -7.04 5.31
N THR A 29 14.39 -7.10 5.83
CA THR A 29 13.18 -7.19 5.00
C THR A 29 12.28 -5.97 5.13
N ILE A 30 11.60 -5.64 4.05
CA ILE A 30 10.50 -4.66 3.98
C ILE A 30 9.26 -5.41 3.50
N ILE A 31 8.12 -5.20 4.14
CA ILE A 31 6.83 -5.73 3.68
C ILE A 31 6.05 -4.61 3.01
N THR A 32 5.71 -4.78 1.74
CA THR A 32 4.75 -3.95 1.02
C THR A 32 3.44 -4.72 0.88
N ALA A 33 2.43 -4.35 1.66
CA ALA A 33 1.14 -5.04 1.69
C ALA A 33 0.05 -4.19 1.02
N ASP A 34 -0.62 -4.75 0.02
CA ASP A 34 -1.74 -4.10 -0.67
C ASP A 34 -3.05 -4.34 0.07
N TYR A 35 -3.58 -3.31 0.73
CA TYR A 35 -4.97 -3.34 1.18
C TYR A 35 -5.91 -3.33 -0.04
N LYS A 36 -6.75 -4.35 -0.14
CA LYS A 36 -7.75 -4.44 -1.20
C LYS A 36 -8.99 -3.63 -0.83
N LEU A 37 -9.21 -2.55 -1.57
CA LEU A 37 -10.34 -1.66 -1.39
C LEU A 37 -11.63 -2.24 -1.99
N PRO A 38 -12.82 -1.70 -1.63
CA PRO A 38 -14.10 -2.23 -2.08
C PRO A 38 -14.24 -2.42 -3.59
N SER A 39 -13.67 -1.51 -4.41
CA SER A 39 -13.73 -1.62 -5.88
C SER A 39 -13.06 -2.88 -6.44
N SER A 40 -12.20 -3.55 -5.65
CA SER A 40 -11.56 -4.81 -6.03
C SER A 40 -12.42 -6.04 -5.74
N GLY A 41 -13.50 -5.90 -4.95
CA GLY A 41 -14.33 -7.01 -4.49
C GLY A 41 -13.67 -7.94 -3.45
N MET A 42 -12.51 -7.56 -2.88
CA MET A 42 -11.72 -8.44 -2.01
C MET A 42 -11.44 -7.86 -0.61
N SER A 43 -12.04 -6.72 -0.24
CA SER A 43 -11.79 -6.08 1.05
C SER A 43 -12.13 -6.94 2.27
N SER A 44 -13.07 -7.88 2.14
CA SER A 44 -13.43 -8.84 3.21
C SER A 44 -12.40 -9.96 3.43
N LYS A 45 -11.37 -10.04 2.58
CA LYS A 45 -10.31 -11.07 2.65
C LYS A 45 -9.05 -10.58 3.36
N MET A 46 -9.03 -9.32 3.79
CA MET A 46 -7.82 -8.72 4.35
C MET A 46 -7.50 -9.30 5.74
N ASP A 47 -6.23 -9.63 5.95
CA ASP A 47 -5.72 -10.06 7.25
C ASP A 47 -5.37 -8.83 8.09
N MET A 48 -6.38 -8.32 8.81
CA MET A 48 -6.27 -7.08 9.58
C MET A 48 -5.18 -7.13 10.66
N ASP A 49 -4.94 -8.31 11.22
CA ASP A 49 -3.94 -8.51 12.28
C ASP A 49 -2.54 -8.26 11.73
N SER A 50 -2.15 -8.90 10.62
CA SER A 50 -0.82 -8.65 10.03
C SER A 50 -0.64 -7.22 9.53
N LEU A 51 -1.69 -6.62 8.96
CA LEU A 51 -1.65 -5.22 8.50
C LEU A 51 -1.44 -4.24 9.66
N SER A 52 -2.06 -4.50 10.82
CA SER A 52 -1.89 -3.68 12.02
C SER A 52 -0.49 -3.78 12.63
N ASN A 53 0.22 -4.89 12.39
CA ASN A 53 1.53 -5.18 12.98
C ASN A 53 2.72 -4.81 12.07
N GLN A 54 2.48 -4.09 10.97
CA GLN A 54 3.56 -3.61 10.10
C GLN A 54 4.51 -2.65 10.85
N ARG A 55 5.81 -2.79 10.57
CA ARG A 55 6.88 -2.01 11.22
C ARG A 55 7.07 -0.67 10.51
N GLY A 56 7.78 0.26 11.14
CA GLY A 56 8.03 1.60 10.57
C GLY A 56 8.70 1.61 9.19
N CYS A 57 9.47 0.58 8.83
CA CYS A 57 10.11 0.44 7.52
C CYS A 57 9.21 -0.21 6.46
N ASP A 58 8.07 -0.78 6.86
CA ASP A 58 7.14 -1.47 5.96
C ASP A 58 6.22 -0.44 5.26
N VAL A 59 5.38 -0.93 4.33
CA VAL A 59 4.48 -0.13 3.52
C VAL A 59 3.08 -0.74 3.54
N LEU A 60 2.08 0.04 3.96
CA LEU A 60 0.67 -0.22 3.74
C LEU A 60 0.22 0.50 2.46
N LYS A 61 -0.10 -0.25 1.42
CA LYS A 61 -0.42 0.28 0.09
C LYS A 61 -1.91 0.17 -0.23
N PHE A 62 -2.49 1.24 -0.73
CA PHE A 62 -3.87 1.32 -1.21
C PHE A 62 -3.86 1.63 -2.71
N VAL A 63 -4.71 0.96 -3.49
CA VAL A 63 -4.88 1.25 -4.92
C VAL A 63 -6.33 1.62 -5.17
N ALA A 64 -6.62 2.92 -5.21
CA ALA A 64 -7.97 3.46 -5.24
C ALA A 64 -8.48 3.70 -6.67
N ALA A 65 -9.71 3.26 -6.94
CA ALA A 65 -10.36 3.40 -8.24
C ALA A 65 -11.38 4.54 -8.32
N ASP A 66 -11.95 4.95 -7.17
CA ASP A 66 -13.01 5.95 -7.08
C ASP A 66 -13.07 6.60 -5.67
N ASP A 67 -14.03 7.51 -5.45
CA ASP A 67 -14.21 8.19 -4.17
C ASP A 67 -14.73 7.27 -3.05
N ALA A 68 -15.33 6.12 -3.37
CA ALA A 68 -15.78 5.16 -2.34
C ALA A 68 -14.57 4.42 -1.76
N ASP A 69 -13.60 4.06 -2.60
CA ASP A 69 -12.30 3.54 -2.18
C ASP A 69 -11.53 4.55 -1.29
N LEU A 70 -11.61 5.84 -1.59
CA LEU A 70 -10.97 6.88 -0.77
C LEU A 70 -11.59 6.96 0.63
N LYS A 71 -12.93 6.95 0.72
CA LYS A 71 -13.63 6.90 2.02
C LYS A 71 -13.27 5.66 2.83
N ASP A 72 -13.15 4.51 2.16
CA ASP A 72 -12.75 3.27 2.86
C ASP A 72 -11.29 3.32 3.30
N THR A 73 -10.41 3.96 2.51
CA THR A 73 -9.02 4.24 2.90
C THR A 73 -8.98 5.07 4.18
N GLU A 74 -9.75 6.16 4.28
CA GLU A 74 -9.85 6.97 5.50
C GLU A 74 -10.29 6.12 6.71
N ARG A 75 -11.33 5.30 6.55
CA ARG A 75 -11.83 4.42 7.61
C ARG A 75 -10.75 3.45 8.09
N ILE A 76 -9.99 2.85 7.17
CA ILE A 76 -8.93 1.90 7.52
C ILE A 76 -7.76 2.60 8.21
N LEU A 77 -7.36 3.78 7.74
CA LEU A 77 -6.31 4.57 8.40
C LEU A 77 -6.71 4.98 9.82
N ASP A 78 -7.95 5.42 10.01
CA ASP A 78 -8.48 5.76 11.34
C ASP A 78 -8.56 4.53 12.27
N THR A 79 -8.80 3.35 11.71
CA THR A 79 -8.90 2.07 12.45
C THR A 79 -7.53 1.52 12.82
N LEU A 80 -6.62 1.39 11.86
CA LEU A 80 -5.32 0.74 12.08
C LEU A 80 -4.27 1.68 12.68
N ARG A 81 -4.36 2.97 12.39
CA ARG A 81 -3.36 3.99 12.78
C ARG A 81 -1.92 3.50 12.51
N PRO A 82 -1.59 3.17 11.25
CA PRO A 82 -0.35 2.50 10.92
C PRO A 82 0.86 3.35 11.31
N VAL A 83 1.88 2.68 11.86
CA VAL A 83 3.20 3.30 12.13
C VAL A 83 4.14 3.25 10.92
N CYS A 84 3.78 2.45 9.91
CA CYS A 84 4.53 2.26 8.67
C CYS A 84 4.23 3.36 7.65
N HIS A 85 4.93 3.32 6.51
CA HIS A 85 4.61 4.21 5.39
C HIS A 85 3.25 3.84 4.77
N VAL A 86 2.47 4.84 4.40
CA VAL A 86 1.18 4.65 3.73
C VAL A 86 1.27 5.15 2.31
N PHE A 87 1.11 4.26 1.34
CA PHE A 87 1.13 4.63 -0.08
C PHE A 87 -0.26 4.53 -0.69
N ILE A 88 -0.66 5.56 -1.43
CA ILE A 88 -1.95 5.60 -2.13
C ILE A 88 -1.69 5.79 -3.61
N SER A 89 -2.12 4.82 -4.40
CA SER A 89 -1.93 4.79 -5.86
C SER A 89 -3.26 4.85 -6.58
N PRO A 90 -3.33 5.50 -7.77
CA PRO A 90 -4.52 5.44 -8.60
C PRO A 90 -4.58 4.10 -9.34
N VAL A 91 -5.77 3.52 -9.46
CA VAL A 91 -6.01 2.53 -10.51
C VAL A 91 -5.88 3.23 -11.86
N PHE A 92 -4.89 2.79 -12.65
CA PHE A 92 -4.61 3.35 -13.97
C PHE A 92 -5.87 3.40 -14.86
N GLY A 93 -6.12 4.56 -15.46
CA GLY A 93 -7.28 4.80 -16.33
C GLY A 93 -8.63 4.92 -15.61
N ARG A 94 -8.69 4.76 -14.28
CA ARG A 94 -9.93 4.89 -13.49
C ARG A 94 -9.90 6.06 -12.50
N MET A 95 -8.78 6.23 -11.81
CA MET A 95 -8.58 7.33 -10.87
C MET A 95 -7.58 8.34 -11.44
N ASP A 96 -7.97 9.62 -11.49
CA ASP A 96 -7.07 10.71 -11.86
C ASP A 96 -6.06 10.97 -10.72
N PRO A 97 -4.74 10.91 -10.97
CA PRO A 97 -3.73 11.32 -9.99
C PRO A 97 -4.00 12.68 -9.34
N LYS A 98 -4.51 13.65 -10.10
CA LYS A 98 -4.85 14.98 -9.59
C LYS A 98 -5.96 14.90 -8.53
N ARG A 99 -6.96 14.04 -8.75
CA ARG A 99 -8.04 13.80 -7.77
C ARG A 99 -7.48 13.25 -6.45
N LEU A 100 -6.52 12.32 -6.51
CA LEU A 100 -5.84 11.81 -5.31
C LEU A 100 -5.08 12.92 -4.57
N VAL A 101 -4.37 13.78 -5.29
CA VAL A 101 -3.64 14.91 -4.68
C VAL A 101 -4.60 15.86 -3.98
N GLU A 102 -5.71 16.23 -4.62
CA GLU A 102 -6.71 17.10 -4.01
C GLU A 102 -7.41 16.43 -2.81
N TRP A 103 -7.68 15.13 -2.87
CA TRP A 103 -8.18 14.36 -1.74
C TRP A 103 -7.19 14.37 -0.57
N LEU A 104 -5.90 14.08 -0.82
CA LEU A 104 -4.88 14.07 0.24
C LEU A 104 -4.67 15.45 0.87
N LYS A 105 -4.76 16.54 0.09
CA LYS A 105 -4.73 17.92 0.62
C LYS A 105 -5.91 18.22 1.54
N GLY A 106 -7.08 17.66 1.24
CA GLY A 106 -8.30 17.82 2.02
C GLY A 106 -8.38 16.90 3.24
N TYR A 107 -7.70 15.76 3.20
CA TYR A 107 -7.57 14.85 4.33
C TYR A 107 -6.70 15.51 5.40
N ALA A 108 -7.35 16.19 6.34
CA ALA A 108 -6.69 16.81 7.48
C ALA A 108 -5.98 15.71 8.27
N PHE A 109 -4.65 15.76 8.28
CA PHE A 109 -3.78 14.90 9.08
C PHE A 109 -4.11 15.11 10.56
N LYS A 110 -5.09 14.36 11.08
CA LYS A 110 -5.43 14.36 12.51
C LYS A 110 -4.25 13.86 13.34
N ASP A 111 -3.38 13.06 12.71
CA ASP A 111 -2.17 12.47 13.27
C ASP A 111 -1.01 12.50 12.25
N LYS A 112 0.25 12.39 12.73
CA LYS A 112 1.48 12.41 11.92
C LYS A 112 1.70 11.09 11.12
N MET A 113 0.74 10.70 10.29
CA MET A 113 0.89 9.55 9.39
C MET A 113 1.74 9.93 8.16
N ASP A 114 2.69 9.08 7.76
CA ASP A 114 3.51 9.28 6.56
C ASP A 114 2.76 8.76 5.32
N ILE A 115 1.81 9.57 4.84
CA ILE A 115 1.00 9.27 3.67
C ILE A 115 1.63 9.89 2.43
N ARG A 116 1.83 9.06 1.39
CA ARG A 116 2.40 9.48 0.11
C ARG A 116 1.54 9.01 -1.06
N ILE A 117 1.42 9.85 -2.08
CA ILE A 117 0.85 9.44 -3.35
C ILE A 117 1.94 8.78 -4.18
N GLN A 118 1.66 7.57 -4.65
CA GLN A 118 2.56 6.82 -5.50
C GLN A 118 1.92 6.60 -6.88
N ILE A 119 2.56 7.11 -7.92
CA ILE A 119 2.17 6.82 -9.30
C ILE A 119 2.79 5.49 -9.71
N GLN A 120 2.02 4.64 -10.38
CA GLN A 120 2.51 3.41 -11.00
C GLN A 120 3.38 3.78 -12.22
N LEU A 121 4.61 4.23 -11.97
CA LEU A 121 5.49 4.84 -12.98
C LEU A 121 5.69 3.94 -14.21
N HIS A 122 5.77 2.62 -14.03
CA HIS A 122 5.90 1.69 -15.14
C HIS A 122 4.75 1.79 -16.15
N LYS A 123 3.51 2.10 -15.71
CA LYS A 123 2.37 2.31 -16.62
C LYS A 123 2.36 3.66 -17.30
N ALA A 124 3.17 4.61 -16.81
CA ALA A 124 3.37 5.90 -17.45
C ALA A 124 4.52 5.87 -18.47
N VAL A 125 5.52 5.00 -18.26
CA VAL A 125 6.70 4.87 -19.12
C VAL A 125 6.50 3.83 -20.22
N TRP A 126 5.88 2.69 -19.91
CA TRP A 126 5.63 1.60 -20.86
C TRP A 126 4.14 1.42 -21.14
N PRO A 127 3.78 0.68 -22.21
CA PRO A 127 2.40 0.24 -22.40
C PRO A 127 1.85 -0.38 -21.10
N PRO A 128 0.61 -0.05 -20.67
CA PRO A 128 0.09 -0.43 -19.36
C PRO A 128 0.03 -1.95 -19.09
N ASP A 129 0.07 -2.75 -20.15
CA ASP A 129 0.03 -4.22 -20.16
C ASP A 129 1.40 -4.87 -20.42
N ALA A 130 2.46 -4.08 -20.56
CA ALA A 130 3.82 -4.57 -20.69
C ALA A 130 4.25 -5.39 -19.46
N ARG A 131 4.99 -6.47 -19.68
CA ARG A 131 5.50 -7.37 -18.62
C ARG A 131 7.03 -7.40 -18.67
N GLY A 132 7.66 -7.54 -17.50
CA GLY A 132 9.13 -7.60 -17.37
C GLY A 132 9.82 -6.24 -17.48
N VAL A 133 9.14 -5.17 -17.08
CA VAL A 133 9.60 -3.77 -17.08
C VAL A 133 9.69 -3.20 -15.67
#